data_AF-A0A544XSM3-F1
#
_entry.id   AF-A0A544XSM3-F1
#
_cell.length_a   1.000
_cell.length_b   1.000
_cell.length_c   1.000
_cell.angle_alpha   90.00
_cell.angle_beta   90.00
_cell.angle_gamma   90.00
#
_symmetry.space_group_name_H-M   'P 1'
#
loop_
_entity.id
_entity.type
_entity.pdbx_description
1 polymer ?
#
loop_
_entity_poly.entity_id
_entity_poly.type
_entity_poly.pdbx_seq_one_letter_code
_entity_poly.pdbx_strand_id
1 'polypeptide(L)'
;MSVAYDDREHSYHHGPYTIADLDRMPRDARYELVDGWIVMSPWPSIRHDHAVRNLRTRLDAAVARAGADLYVNGPVDVFTSTGIRVPDVAVVDGRAARRAVERDERAYQGVDLLLVVEVVSRESASERTDRYEKPSEYAKAGIAQYWVVDLEPKPNITVWTLVPGHDVYRRVDRVFAGDLLETDVPVELSIDPAVLLSV
;
A
#
# COMPACT_ATOMS: atom_id res chain seq x y z
N MET A 1 -26.82 3.94 5.37
CA MET A 1 -26.96 4.59 6.69
C MET A 1 -25.54 4.96 7.10
N SER A 2 -25.20 6.25 7.05
CA SER A 2 -23.83 6.72 7.28
C SER A 2 -23.43 6.39 8.73
N VAL A 3 -22.38 5.60 8.88
CA VAL A 3 -21.68 5.47 10.16
C VAL A 3 -21.03 6.83 10.40
N ALA A 4 -21.49 7.54 11.42
CA ALA A 4 -20.87 8.78 11.84
C ALA A 4 -19.48 8.45 12.38
N TYR A 5 -18.45 8.81 11.62
CA TYR A 5 -17.07 8.81 12.08
C TYR A 5 -16.90 9.90 13.13
N ASP A 6 -16.35 9.56 14.29
CA ASP A 6 -15.98 10.56 15.29
C ASP A 6 -14.66 11.21 14.86
N ASP A 7 -14.76 12.32 14.11
CA ASP A 7 -13.63 13.15 13.69
C ASP A 7 -12.77 13.67 14.86
N ARG A 8 -13.24 13.54 16.11
CA ARG A 8 -12.55 14.08 17.30
C ARG A 8 -11.37 13.24 17.76
N GLU A 9 -11.24 11.99 17.33
CA GLU A 9 -10.11 11.13 17.73
C GLU A 9 -8.89 11.30 16.82
N HIS A 10 -9.07 11.88 15.63
CA HIS A 10 -8.01 12.07 14.63
C HIS A 10 -7.94 13.53 14.17
N SER A 11 -7.59 14.46 15.07
CA SER A 11 -7.27 15.83 14.66
C SER A 11 -5.90 15.86 13.98
N TYR A 12 -5.89 15.69 12.65
CA TYR A 12 -4.69 15.90 11.84
C TYR A 12 -4.30 17.38 11.92
N HIS A 13 -3.31 17.70 12.74
CA HIS A 13 -2.84 19.08 12.89
C HIS A 13 -1.94 19.42 11.71
N HIS A 14 -2.56 19.90 10.62
CA HIS A 14 -2.13 20.87 9.60
C HIS A 14 -3.14 20.76 8.42
N GLY A 15 -3.33 21.80 7.59
CA GLY A 15 -4.31 21.81 6.48
C GLY A 15 -5.80 21.98 6.86
N PRO A 16 -6.69 22.46 5.96
CA PRO A 16 -8.10 22.73 6.28
C PRO A 16 -9.05 21.54 6.03
N TYR A 17 -8.57 20.42 5.47
CA TYR A 17 -9.42 19.33 5.01
C TYR A 17 -9.48 18.17 6.00
N THR A 18 -10.63 17.51 6.01
CA THR A 18 -10.94 16.35 6.85
C THR A 18 -11.21 15.11 6.00
N ILE A 19 -11.42 13.95 6.64
CA ILE A 19 -11.88 12.73 5.96
C ILE A 19 -13.23 12.97 5.29
N ALA A 20 -14.13 13.73 5.92
CA ALA A 20 -15.42 14.08 5.33
C ALA A 20 -15.28 14.93 4.06
N ASP A 21 -14.21 15.73 3.93
CA ASP A 21 -13.90 16.46 2.69
C ASP A 21 -13.32 15.54 1.63
N LEU A 22 -12.44 14.60 2.03
CA LEU A 22 -11.92 13.55 1.14
C LEU A 22 -13.06 12.72 0.53
N ASP A 23 -14.06 12.34 1.33
CA ASP A 23 -15.20 11.54 0.88
C ASP A 23 -16.13 12.27 -0.11
N ARG A 24 -16.01 13.60 -0.21
CA ARG A 24 -16.72 14.43 -1.19
C ARG A 24 -15.94 14.60 -2.49
N MET A 25 -14.71 14.13 -2.56
CA MET A 25 -13.92 14.22 -3.78
C MET A 25 -14.56 13.41 -4.91
N PRO A 26 -14.42 13.87 -6.17
CA PRO A 26 -14.87 13.10 -7.32
C PRO A 26 -14.11 11.76 -7.43
N ARG A 27 -14.66 10.84 -8.22
CA ARG A 27 -14.07 9.51 -8.46
C ARG A 27 -13.28 9.45 -9.78
N ASP A 28 -12.81 10.59 -10.27
CA ASP A 28 -12.08 10.77 -11.53
C ASP A 28 -10.55 10.69 -11.37
N ALA A 29 -10.06 10.65 -10.14
CA ALA A 29 -8.66 10.48 -9.78
C ALA A 29 -8.53 9.75 -8.43
N ARG A 30 -7.30 9.47 -8.02
CA ARG A 30 -6.99 8.98 -6.68
C ARG A 30 -6.77 10.18 -5.77
N TYR A 31 -7.42 10.18 -4.62
CA TYR A 31 -7.28 11.22 -3.60
C TYR A 31 -6.81 10.59 -2.29
N GLU A 32 -5.80 11.20 -1.68
CA GLU A 32 -5.27 10.86 -0.36
C GLU A 32 -5.44 12.06 0.58
N LEU A 33 -5.49 11.81 1.89
CA LEU A 33 -5.45 12.86 2.91
C LEU A 33 -4.13 12.75 3.67
N VAL A 34 -3.36 13.84 3.70
CA VAL A 34 -2.03 13.89 4.31
C VAL A 34 -1.88 15.20 5.06
N ASP A 35 -1.77 15.13 6.39
CA ASP A 35 -1.67 16.28 7.29
C ASP A 35 -2.69 17.36 6.91
N GLY A 36 -3.97 16.95 6.82
CA GLY A 36 -5.13 17.77 6.45
C GLY A 36 -5.10 18.42 5.07
N TRP A 37 -4.24 17.94 4.17
CA TRP A 37 -4.23 18.30 2.75
C TRP A 37 -4.75 17.14 1.90
N ILE A 38 -5.63 17.46 0.94
CA ILE A 38 -6.05 16.50 -0.08
C ILE A 38 -5.00 16.49 -1.19
N VAL A 39 -4.36 15.34 -1.39
CA VAL A 39 -3.37 15.10 -2.45
C VAL A 39 -4.04 14.29 -3.55
N MET A 40 -4.05 14.84 -4.77
CA MET A 40 -4.56 14.15 -5.95
C MET A 40 -3.42 13.51 -6.74
N SER A 41 -3.61 12.27 -7.16
CA SER A 41 -2.76 11.64 -8.17
C SER A 41 -3.62 11.15 -9.35
N PRO A 42 -3.13 11.32 -10.60
CA PRO A 42 -3.84 10.83 -11.77
C PRO A 42 -3.93 9.30 -11.75
N TRP A 43 -4.88 8.74 -12.49
CA TRP A 43 -4.94 7.29 -12.68
C TRP A 43 -3.65 6.74 -13.29
N PRO A 44 -3.27 5.50 -12.92
CA PRO A 44 -2.03 4.90 -13.36
C PRO A 44 -1.99 4.67 -14.87
N SER A 45 -0.78 4.64 -15.43
CA SER A 45 -0.57 4.21 -16.81
C SER A 45 -0.90 2.72 -17.00
N ILE A 46 -1.16 2.30 -18.24
CA ILE A 46 -1.37 0.88 -18.59
C ILE A 46 -0.21 0.00 -18.11
N ARG A 47 1.03 0.52 -18.18
CA ARG A 47 2.23 -0.19 -17.73
C ARG A 47 2.23 -0.41 -16.22
N HIS A 48 1.80 0.59 -15.45
CA HIS A 48 1.67 0.50 -13.99
C HIS A 48 0.55 -0.48 -13.62
N ASP A 49 -0.64 -0.32 -14.19
CA ASP A 49 -1.79 -1.19 -13.91
C ASP A 49 -1.49 -2.67 -14.23
N HIS A 50 -0.81 -2.93 -15.35
CA HIS A 50 -0.38 -4.28 -15.71
C HIS A 50 0.61 -4.88 -14.70
N ALA A 51 1.56 -4.08 -14.20
CA ALA A 51 2.50 -4.52 -13.17
C ALA A 51 1.79 -4.81 -11.84
N VAL A 52 0.86 -3.95 -11.42
CA VAL A 52 0.01 -4.14 -10.23
C VAL A 52 -0.79 -5.44 -10.35
N ARG A 53 -1.47 -5.65 -11.48
CA ARG A 53 -2.25 -6.88 -11.75
C ARG A 53 -1.38 -8.13 -11.67
N ASN A 54 -0.20 -8.09 -12.29
CA ASN A 54 0.74 -9.21 -12.31
C ASN A 54 1.31 -9.53 -10.92
N LEU A 55 1.57 -8.51 -10.10
CA LEU A 55 2.02 -8.68 -8.73
C LEU A 55 0.90 -9.27 -7.86
N ARG A 56 -0.31 -8.71 -7.92
CA ARG A 56 -1.48 -9.21 -7.18
C ARG A 56 -1.77 -10.67 -7.47
N THR A 57 -1.80 -11.04 -8.76
CA THR A 57 -2.03 -12.43 -9.18
C THR A 57 -1.04 -13.40 -8.55
N ARG A 58 0.23 -12.99 -8.40
CA ARG A 58 1.29 -13.83 -7.83
C ARG A 58 1.19 -13.92 -6.31
N LEU A 59 0.88 -12.80 -5.65
CA LEU A 59 0.61 -12.78 -4.22
C LEU A 59 -0.62 -13.63 -3.88
N ASP A 60 -1.72 -13.49 -4.64
CA ASP A 60 -2.93 -14.32 -4.49
C ASP A 60 -2.60 -15.81 -4.63
N ALA A 61 -1.82 -16.17 -5.66
CA ALA A 61 -1.40 -17.55 -5.84
C ALA A 61 -0.50 -18.05 -4.70
N ALA A 62 0.37 -17.20 -4.14
CA ALA A 62 1.22 -17.55 -3.01
C ALA A 62 0.40 -17.76 -1.72
N VAL A 63 -0.54 -16.84 -1.43
CA VAL A 63 -1.48 -16.96 -0.30
C VAL A 63 -2.30 -18.25 -0.40
N ALA A 64 -2.87 -18.52 -1.58
CA ALA A 64 -3.65 -19.73 -1.81
C ALA A 64 -2.83 -21.01 -1.63
N ARG A 65 -1.59 -21.05 -2.15
CA ARG A 65 -0.69 -22.21 -1.97
C ARG A 65 -0.33 -22.43 -0.50
N ALA A 66 -0.13 -21.36 0.27
CA ALA A 66 0.18 -21.44 1.70
C ALA A 66 -1.04 -21.83 2.56
N GLY A 67 -2.26 -21.76 2.01
CA GLY A 67 -3.49 -21.90 2.80
C GLY A 67 -3.62 -20.82 3.88
N ALA A 68 -2.97 -19.66 3.66
CA ALA A 68 -2.94 -18.58 4.64
C ALA A 68 -4.27 -17.81 4.64
N ASP A 69 -4.74 -17.42 5.83
CA ASP A 69 -5.92 -16.57 5.97
C ASP A 69 -5.56 -15.10 5.72
N LEU A 70 -5.23 -14.79 4.47
CA LEU A 70 -4.83 -13.46 4.02
C LEU A 70 -5.65 -13.04 2.81
N TYR A 71 -5.81 -11.74 2.64
CA TYR A 71 -6.54 -11.14 1.53
C TYR A 71 -5.66 -10.16 0.78
N VAL A 72 -5.43 -10.40 -0.51
CA VAL A 72 -4.67 -9.49 -1.38
C VAL A 72 -5.64 -8.57 -2.12
N ASN A 73 -5.48 -7.26 -1.95
CA ASN A 73 -6.30 -6.28 -2.66
C ASN A 73 -5.52 -5.01 -2.95
N GLY A 74 -6.12 -4.05 -3.64
CA GLY A 74 -5.48 -2.79 -4.00
C GLY A 74 -6.12 -2.19 -5.26
N PRO A 75 -6.19 -0.86 -5.40
CA PRO A 75 -5.97 0.12 -4.34
C PRO A 75 -6.97 -0.05 -3.19
N VAL A 76 -6.53 0.22 -1.96
CA VAL A 76 -7.37 0.21 -0.74
C VAL A 76 -7.04 1.41 0.13
N ASP A 77 -8.01 1.91 0.88
CA ASP A 77 -7.77 2.99 1.83
C ASP A 77 -7.17 2.47 3.16
N VAL A 78 -6.17 3.16 3.68
CA VAL A 78 -5.45 2.81 4.91
C VAL A 78 -5.31 4.04 5.79
N PHE A 79 -5.71 3.91 7.06
CA PHE A 79 -5.46 4.94 8.06
C PHE A 79 -3.97 5.02 8.42
N THR A 80 -3.46 6.25 8.46
CA THR A 80 -2.11 6.57 8.93
C THR A 80 -2.17 7.66 10.00
N SER A 81 -1.03 7.95 10.63
CA SER A 81 -0.91 9.07 11.57
C SER A 81 -1.17 10.44 10.93
N THR A 82 -1.13 10.54 9.60
CA THR A 82 -1.27 11.81 8.85
C THR A 82 -2.60 11.89 8.07
N GLY A 83 -3.36 10.81 7.97
CA GLY A 83 -4.65 10.81 7.27
C GLY A 83 -5.00 9.46 6.69
N ILE A 84 -5.32 9.47 5.39
CA ILE A 84 -5.66 8.27 4.61
C ILE A 84 -4.70 8.20 3.42
N ARG A 85 -3.95 7.10 3.37
CA ARG A 85 -3.17 6.70 2.20
C ARG A 85 -3.89 5.62 1.44
N VAL A 86 -3.58 5.55 0.17
CA VAL A 86 -4.10 4.51 -0.70
C VAL A 86 -2.88 3.84 -1.32
N PRO A 87 -2.40 2.67 -0.86
CA PRO A 87 -1.37 1.91 -1.55
C PRO A 87 -1.89 1.19 -2.79
N ASP A 88 -1.00 0.86 -3.75
CA ASP A 88 -1.36 0.14 -4.98
C ASP A 88 -1.73 -1.33 -4.73
N VAL A 89 -1.03 -1.98 -3.80
CA VAL A 89 -1.34 -3.35 -3.34
C VAL A 89 -1.19 -3.44 -1.83
N ALA A 90 -2.08 -4.18 -1.19
CA ALA A 90 -2.03 -4.53 0.22
C ALA A 90 -2.27 -6.03 0.40
N VAL A 91 -1.58 -6.63 1.38
CA VAL A 91 -1.93 -7.94 1.93
C VAL A 91 -2.46 -7.72 3.33
N VAL A 92 -3.73 -8.06 3.53
CA VAL A 92 -4.49 -7.80 4.75
C VAL A 92 -4.74 -9.12 5.49
N ASP A 93 -4.76 -9.07 6.81
CA ASP A 93 -5.25 -10.18 7.63
C ASP A 93 -6.69 -10.58 7.22
N GLY A 94 -6.95 -11.87 7.04
CA GLY A 94 -8.23 -12.35 6.51
C GLY A 94 -9.41 -12.10 7.45
N ARG A 95 -9.20 -12.05 8.78
CA ARG A 95 -10.24 -11.66 9.73
C ARG A 95 -10.55 -10.18 9.62
N ALA A 96 -9.52 -9.34 9.49
CA ALA A 96 -9.71 -7.91 9.26
C ALA A 96 -10.44 -7.62 7.94
N ALA A 97 -10.08 -8.33 6.87
CA ALA A 97 -10.76 -8.22 5.57
C ALA A 97 -12.26 -8.56 5.66
N ARG A 98 -12.63 -9.68 6.31
CA ARG A 98 -14.04 -10.05 6.51
C ARG A 98 -14.78 -9.01 7.34
N ARG A 99 -14.18 -8.56 8.45
CA ARG A 99 -14.74 -7.53 9.33
C ARG A 99 -15.01 -6.24 8.55
N ALA A 100 -14.05 -5.80 7.73
CA ALA A 100 -14.19 -4.60 6.92
C ALA A 100 -15.35 -4.71 5.93
N VAL A 101 -15.50 -5.86 5.26
CA VAL A 101 -16.62 -6.12 4.34
C VAL A 101 -17.97 -6.16 5.08
N GLU A 102 -18.05 -6.88 6.20
CA GLU A 102 -19.27 -7.02 6.99
C GLU A 102 -19.78 -5.69 7.55
N ARG A 103 -18.85 -4.77 7.86
CA ARG A 103 -19.14 -3.48 8.48
C ARG A 103 -19.13 -2.30 7.52
N ASP A 104 -18.82 -2.53 6.24
CA ASP A 104 -18.63 -1.48 5.24
C ASP A 104 -17.60 -0.43 5.74
N GLU A 105 -16.46 -0.90 6.25
CA GLU A 105 -15.39 -0.03 6.78
C GLU A 105 -14.79 0.83 5.66
N ARG A 106 -14.59 2.12 5.94
CA ARG A 106 -14.05 3.11 4.99
C ARG A 106 -12.58 2.86 4.64
N ALA A 107 -11.81 2.33 5.58
CA ALA A 107 -10.38 2.10 5.44
C ALA A 107 -9.92 1.06 6.45
N TYR A 108 -8.82 0.38 6.13
CA TYR A 108 -8.16 -0.54 7.05
C TYR A 108 -7.28 0.20 8.06
N GLN A 109 -7.10 -0.39 9.24
CA GLN A 109 -6.05 0.05 10.16
C GLN A 109 -4.70 -0.48 9.67
N GLY A 110 -3.62 0.30 9.80
CA GLY A 110 -2.29 -0.16 9.38
C GLY A 110 -1.87 -1.50 10.01
N VAL A 111 -2.24 -1.74 11.27
CA VAL A 111 -1.97 -3.00 11.98
C VAL A 111 -2.73 -4.22 11.42
N ASP A 112 -3.77 -4.01 10.61
CA ASP A 112 -4.46 -5.10 9.90
C ASP A 112 -3.68 -5.54 8.63
N LEU A 113 -2.69 -4.76 8.19
CA LEU A 113 -1.93 -4.98 6.97
C LEU A 113 -0.56 -5.60 7.27
N LEU A 114 -0.24 -6.66 6.54
CA LEU A 114 1.05 -7.34 6.63
C LEU A 114 2.04 -6.84 5.57
N LEU A 115 1.53 -6.35 4.44
CA LEU A 115 2.33 -5.79 3.35
C LEU A 115 1.57 -4.64 2.69
N VAL A 116 2.28 -3.54 2.42
CA VAL A 116 1.87 -2.51 1.45
C VAL A 116 2.91 -2.38 0.36
N VAL A 117 2.45 -2.23 -0.88
CA VAL A 117 3.28 -2.06 -2.06
C VAL A 117 2.89 -0.78 -2.79
N GLU A 118 3.89 0.00 -3.16
CA GLU A 118 3.76 1.14 -4.07
C GLU A 118 4.50 0.83 -5.36
N VAL A 119 3.82 0.99 -6.50
CA VAL A 119 4.41 0.83 -7.82
C VAL A 119 4.71 2.21 -8.37
N VAL A 120 5.99 2.50 -8.59
CA VAL A 120 6.50 3.79 -9.04
C VAL A 120 7.09 3.70 -10.44
N SER A 121 7.02 4.79 -11.18
CA SER A 121 7.85 5.03 -12.36
C SER A 121 8.75 6.24 -12.11
N ARG A 122 9.88 6.31 -12.82
CA ARG A 122 10.65 7.56 -12.86
C ARG A 122 9.77 8.65 -13.44
N GLU A 123 10.01 9.90 -13.03
CA GLU A 123 9.24 11.08 -13.41
C GLU A 123 7.82 11.20 -12.79
N SER A 124 7.41 10.28 -11.93
CA SER A 124 6.21 10.50 -11.12
C SER A 124 6.45 11.61 -10.09
N ALA A 125 5.51 12.56 -9.97
CA ALA A 125 5.55 13.59 -8.93
C ALA A 125 5.59 12.99 -7.50
N SER A 126 5.17 11.72 -7.35
CA SER A 126 5.15 10.98 -6.08
C SER A 126 6.46 10.28 -5.72
N GLU A 127 7.47 10.22 -6.62
CA GLU A 127 8.70 9.45 -6.39
C GLU A 127 9.40 9.81 -5.05
N ARG A 128 9.43 11.10 -4.70
CA ARG A 128 9.99 11.57 -3.43
C ARG A 128 9.11 11.14 -2.25
N THR A 129 7.79 11.27 -2.37
CA THR A 129 6.83 10.90 -1.33
C THR A 129 6.86 9.40 -1.06
N ASP A 130 6.89 8.56 -2.10
CA ASP A 130 6.93 7.10 -1.99
C ASP A 130 8.26 6.59 -1.40
N ARG A 131 9.37 7.33 -1.59
CA ARG A 131 10.69 6.92 -1.06
C ARG A 131 11.00 7.43 0.35
N TYR A 132 10.36 8.51 0.79
CA TYR A 132 10.73 9.17 2.06
C TYR A 132 9.56 9.40 3.02
N GLU A 133 8.39 9.80 2.53
CA GLU A 133 7.26 10.18 3.39
C GLU A 133 6.40 8.97 3.74
N LYS A 134 5.85 8.28 2.74
CA LYS A 134 5.01 7.09 2.94
C LYS A 134 5.67 5.97 3.75
N PRO A 135 6.97 5.63 3.59
CA PRO A 135 7.58 4.61 4.43
C PRO A 135 7.51 4.97 5.92
N SER A 136 7.67 6.25 6.28
CA SER A 136 7.57 6.65 7.69
C SER A 136 6.14 6.54 8.22
N GLU A 137 5.15 6.93 7.41
CA GLU A 137 3.73 6.86 7.79
C GLU A 137 3.27 5.41 7.94
N TYR A 138 3.62 4.54 6.99
CA TYR A 138 3.28 3.11 7.05
C TYR A 138 3.99 2.40 8.21
N ALA A 139 5.24 2.77 8.52
CA ALA A 139 5.94 2.23 9.69
C ALA A 139 5.28 2.65 11.01
N LYS A 140 4.89 3.92 11.14
CA LYS A 140 4.13 4.43 12.29
C LYS A 140 2.74 3.80 12.41
N ALA A 141 2.14 3.43 11.27
CA ALA A 141 0.89 2.69 11.23
C ALA A 141 1.05 1.20 11.60
N GLY A 142 2.28 0.72 11.81
CA GLY A 142 2.58 -0.64 12.27
C GLY A 142 2.57 -1.71 11.17
N ILE A 143 2.63 -1.32 9.90
CA ILE A 143 2.58 -2.26 8.77
C ILE A 143 3.91 -3.02 8.68
N ALA A 144 3.87 -4.35 8.66
CA ALA A 144 5.08 -5.18 8.83
C ALA A 144 6.07 -5.07 7.65
N GLN A 145 5.57 -5.01 6.41
CA GLN A 145 6.38 -4.93 5.20
C GLN A 145 5.96 -3.75 4.32
N TYR A 146 6.94 -3.06 3.76
CA TYR A 146 6.74 -2.04 2.75
C TYR A 146 7.60 -2.33 1.52
N TRP A 147 6.98 -2.47 0.36
CA TRP A 147 7.69 -2.73 -0.89
C TRP A 147 7.54 -1.58 -1.87
N VAL A 148 8.64 -1.24 -2.54
CA VAL A 148 8.62 -0.29 -3.67
C VAL A 148 8.97 -1.06 -4.93
N VAL A 149 8.06 -1.08 -5.89
CA VAL A 149 8.27 -1.64 -7.22
C VAL A 149 8.60 -0.48 -8.16
N ASP A 150 9.84 -0.38 -8.60
CA ASP A 150 10.27 0.63 -9.57
C ASP A 150 10.43 -0.03 -10.94
N LEU A 151 9.64 0.42 -11.92
CA LEU A 151 9.56 -0.17 -13.26
C LEU A 151 10.66 0.31 -14.23
N GLU A 152 11.50 1.27 -13.81
CA GLU A 152 12.42 1.97 -14.71
C GLU A 152 13.82 2.27 -14.11
N PRO A 153 14.88 2.26 -14.96
CA PRO A 153 14.92 1.78 -16.34
C PRO A 153 14.80 0.26 -16.44
N LYS A 154 14.95 -0.44 -15.31
CA LYS A 154 14.89 -1.89 -15.19
C LYS A 154 14.00 -2.21 -13.98
N PRO A 155 12.97 -3.07 -14.12
CA PRO A 155 12.09 -3.43 -13.01
C PRO A 155 12.89 -3.92 -11.81
N ASN A 156 12.56 -3.43 -10.63
CA ASN A 156 13.16 -3.86 -9.37
C ASN A 156 12.16 -3.74 -8.22
N ILE A 157 12.34 -4.59 -7.21
CA ILE A 157 11.56 -4.59 -5.98
C ILE A 157 12.51 -4.26 -4.84
N THR A 158 12.23 -3.20 -4.10
CA THR A 158 12.93 -2.88 -2.84
C THR A 158 12.06 -3.29 -1.67
N VAL A 159 12.60 -4.12 -0.78
CA VAL A 159 11.89 -4.67 0.38
C VAL A 159 12.34 -3.98 1.65
N TRP A 160 11.37 -3.51 2.43
CA TRP A 160 11.57 -2.88 3.73
C TRP A 160 10.75 -3.60 4.79
N THR A 161 11.34 -3.84 5.95
CA THR A 161 10.70 -4.54 7.08
C THR A 161 10.71 -3.66 8.33
N LEU A 162 9.59 -3.62 9.04
CA LEU A 162 9.43 -2.82 10.25
C LEU A 162 10.41 -3.34 11.31
N VAL A 163 11.17 -2.44 11.93
CA VAL A 163 12.08 -2.84 13.00
C VAL A 163 11.25 -3.12 14.26
N PRO A 164 11.36 -4.32 14.88
CA PRO A 164 10.55 -4.66 16.05
C PRO A 164 10.69 -3.65 17.19
N GLY A 165 9.57 -3.10 17.66
CA GLY A 165 9.55 -2.10 18.73
C GLY A 165 9.88 -0.67 18.29
N HIS A 166 10.02 -0.42 16.99
CA HIS A 166 10.25 0.91 16.43
C HIS A 166 9.23 1.27 15.34
N ASP A 167 9.13 2.55 15.02
CA ASP A 167 8.27 3.13 13.98
C ASP A 167 9.06 3.43 12.69
N VAL A 168 10.11 2.65 12.43
CA VAL A 168 10.98 2.81 11.26
C VAL A 168 11.20 1.51 10.53
N TYR A 169 11.27 1.62 9.21
CA TYR A 169 11.65 0.53 8.34
C TYR A 169 13.16 0.40 8.21
N ARG A 170 13.64 -0.85 8.03
CA ARG A 170 14.97 -1.16 7.53
C ARG A 170 14.86 -1.82 6.17
N ARG A 171 15.69 -1.40 5.20
CA ARG A 171 15.81 -2.08 3.91
C ARG A 171 16.42 -3.46 4.13
N VAL A 172 15.72 -4.49 3.67
CA VAL A 172 16.19 -5.88 3.71
C VAL A 172 16.83 -6.25 2.39
N ASP A 173 16.21 -5.87 1.27
CA ASP A 173 16.70 -6.25 -0.05
C ASP A 173 16.35 -5.23 -1.13
N ARG A 174 17.05 -5.34 -2.27
CA ARG A 174 16.67 -4.72 -3.54
C ARG A 174 17.06 -5.65 -4.68
N VAL A 175 16.06 -6.23 -5.33
CA VAL A 175 16.24 -7.22 -6.40
C VAL A 175 15.85 -6.61 -7.73
N PHE A 176 16.69 -6.80 -8.75
CA PHE A 176 16.44 -6.33 -10.11
C PHE A 176 15.96 -7.47 -11.01
N ALA A 177 15.28 -7.14 -12.10
CA ALA A 177 14.87 -8.10 -13.11
C ALA A 177 16.03 -9.03 -13.55
N GLY A 178 15.78 -10.32 -13.67
CA GLY A 178 16.78 -11.36 -13.90
C GLY A 178 17.33 -12.01 -12.63
N ASP A 179 17.06 -11.44 -11.45
CA ASP A 179 17.34 -12.03 -10.14
C ASP A 179 16.03 -12.38 -9.43
N LEU A 180 16.05 -13.37 -8.54
CA LEU A 180 14.87 -13.79 -7.76
C LEU A 180 14.82 -13.08 -6.42
N LEU A 181 13.69 -12.44 -6.12
CA LEU A 181 13.32 -12.07 -4.77
C LEU A 181 12.74 -13.30 -4.10
N GLU A 182 13.36 -13.74 -3.02
CA GLU A 182 12.87 -14.81 -2.15
C GLU A 182 12.47 -14.23 -0.79
N THR A 183 11.23 -14.45 -0.38
CA THR A 183 10.70 -13.99 0.91
C THR A 183 9.71 -15.00 1.46
N ASP A 184 9.66 -15.13 2.78
CA ASP A 184 8.68 -15.91 3.53
C ASP A 184 7.63 -15.02 4.24
N VAL A 185 7.78 -13.69 4.16
CA VAL A 185 6.86 -12.71 4.75
C VAL A 185 6.22 -11.86 3.65
N PRO A 186 4.87 -11.68 3.63
CA PRO A 186 3.90 -12.32 4.53
C PRO A 186 3.60 -13.79 4.19
N VAL A 187 4.03 -14.25 3.01
CA VAL A 187 3.91 -15.63 2.52
C VAL A 187 5.12 -15.98 1.69
N GLU A 188 5.41 -17.27 1.55
CA GLU A 188 6.48 -17.76 0.68
C GLU A 188 6.24 -17.35 -0.78
N LEU A 189 7.13 -16.50 -1.29
CA LEU A 189 7.11 -15.99 -2.64
C LEU A 189 8.53 -15.97 -3.21
N SER A 190 8.67 -16.55 -4.40
CA SER A 190 9.82 -16.36 -5.27
C SER A 190 9.36 -15.61 -6.53
N ILE A 191 9.94 -14.44 -6.81
CA ILE A 191 9.55 -13.59 -7.94
C ILE A 191 10.75 -12.90 -8.58
N ASP A 192 10.91 -13.06 -9.89
CA ASP A 192 11.79 -12.21 -10.69
C ASP A 192 11.01 -10.93 -11.08
N PRO A 193 11.47 -9.71 -10.74
CA PRO A 193 10.81 -8.46 -11.13
C PRO A 193 10.51 -8.34 -12.64
N ALA A 194 11.24 -9.04 -13.52
CA ALA A 194 10.99 -9.08 -14.96
C ALA A 194 9.56 -9.50 -15.30
N VAL A 195 8.99 -10.42 -14.51
CA VAL A 195 7.67 -11.01 -14.77
C VAL A 195 6.53 -10.01 -14.58
N LEU A 196 6.79 -8.89 -13.91
CA LEU A 196 5.79 -7.84 -13.68
C LEU A 196 5.37 -7.15 -14.99
N LEU A 197 6.25 -7.16 -16.01
CA LEU A 197 5.96 -6.57 -17.32
C LEU A 197 5.66 -7.62 -18.40
N SER A 198 5.63 -8.91 -18.07
CA SER A 198 5.30 -9.97 -19.02
C SER A 198 3.80 -9.99 -19.33
N VAL A 199 3.45 -10.23 -20.60
CA VAL A 199 2.06 -10.37 -21.09
C VAL A 199 1.71 -11.83 -21.25
#